data_AF-A0A9P1F6B9-F1
#
_entry.id   AF-A0A9P1F6B9-F1
#
_cell.length_a   1.000
_cell.length_b   1.000
_cell.length_c   1.000
_cell.angle_alpha   90.00
_cell.angle_beta   90.00
_cell.angle_gamma   90.00
#
_symmetry.space_group_name_H-M   'P 1'
#
loop_
_entity.id
_entity.type
_entity.pdbx_description
1 polymer ?
#
loop_
_entity_poly.entity_id
_entity_poly.type
_entity_poly.pdbx_seq_one_letter_code
_entity_poly.pdbx_strand_id
1 'polypeptide(L)'
;MKLKDLAQQFQLGISTAFSILKRFKTQNTCIGSKAPGKPRGTTKAMDRNILRASREDPRRTSTEIQMVKSQLVLSWLCGSKKEDTKKQDWSLTRTDKQNHEKS
;
A
#
# COMPACT_ATOMS: atom_id res chain seq x y z
N MET A 1 41.10 -4.60 23.70
CA MET A 1 40.97 -4.81 22.24
C MET A 1 40.34 -3.57 21.63
N LYS A 2 40.99 -2.91 20.67
CA LYS A 2 40.45 -1.70 20.03
C LYS A 2 39.52 -2.08 18.88
N LEU A 3 38.63 -1.16 18.47
CA LEU A 3 37.69 -1.39 17.36
C LEU A 3 38.40 -1.75 16.05
N LYS A 4 39.57 -1.13 15.78
CA LYS A 4 40.40 -1.41 14.60
C LYS A 4 40.91 -2.86 14.59
N ASP A 5 41.40 -3.34 15.73
CA ASP A 5 41.88 -4.72 15.88
C ASP A 5 40.76 -5.73 15.60
N LEU A 6 39.54 -5.42 16.07
CA LEU A 6 38.35 -6.23 15.82
C LEU A 6 37.93 -6.22 14.36
N ALA A 7 37.87 -5.04 13.74
CA ALA A 7 37.57 -4.90 12.32
C ALA A 7 38.55 -5.71 11.46
N GLN A 8 39.85 -5.65 11.77
CA GLN A 8 40.89 -6.40 11.08
C GLN A 8 40.76 -7.91 11.29
N GLN A 9 40.60 -8.37 12.54
CA GLN A 9 40.49 -9.79 12.88
C GLN A 9 39.32 -10.48 12.17
N PHE A 10 38.18 -9.79 12.06
CA PHE A 10 36.97 -10.32 11.42
C PHE A 10 36.82 -9.91 9.95
N GLN A 11 37.82 -9.24 9.37
CA GLN A 11 37.80 -8.73 7.99
C GLN A 11 36.55 -7.87 7.66
N LEU A 12 36.12 -7.06 8.63
CA LEU A 12 34.98 -6.17 8.51
C LEU A 12 35.44 -4.72 8.31
N GLY A 13 34.61 -3.93 7.63
CA GLY A 13 34.77 -2.47 7.65
C GLY A 13 34.60 -1.91 9.07
N ILE A 14 35.38 -0.88 9.43
CA ILE A 14 35.32 -0.22 10.75
C ILE A 14 33.88 0.24 11.06
N SER A 15 33.17 0.79 10.07
CA SER A 15 31.77 1.24 10.19
C SER A 15 30.81 0.10 10.50
N THR A 16 31.02 -1.08 9.92
CA THR A 16 30.21 -2.27 10.16
C THR A 16 30.44 -2.79 11.59
N ALA A 17 31.69 -2.91 12.00
CA ALA A 17 32.05 -3.29 13.36
C ALA A 17 31.47 -2.30 14.39
N PHE A 18 31.55 -1.00 14.12
CA PHE A 18 30.94 0.04 14.96
C PHE A 18 29.42 -0.11 15.05
N SER A 19 28.75 -0.34 13.92
CA SER A 19 27.28 -0.44 13.86
C SER A 19 26.76 -1.66 14.61
N ILE A 20 27.45 -2.80 14.51
CA ILE A 20 27.14 -4.02 15.26
C ILE A 20 27.32 -3.77 16.76
N LEU A 21 28.46 -3.20 17.16
CA LEU A 21 28.74 -2.93 18.57
C LEU A 21 27.77 -1.91 19.15
N LYS A 22 27.43 -0.86 18.39
CA LYS A 22 26.43 0.15 18.77
C LYS A 22 25.07 -0.50 18.99
N ARG A 23 24.63 -1.37 18.07
CA ARG A 23 23.36 -2.10 18.20
C ARG A 23 23.35 -3.04 19.41
N PHE A 24 24.45 -3.75 19.64
CA PHE A 24 24.57 -4.61 20.82
C PHE A 24 24.45 -3.81 22.12
N LYS A 25 25.09 -2.65 22.22
CA LYS A 25 24.98 -1.78 23.41
C LYS A 25 23.58 -1.21 23.64
N THR A 26 22.83 -0.90 22.57
CA THR A 26 21.51 -0.26 22.70
C THR A 26 20.35 -1.25 22.80
N GLN A 27 20.45 -2.40 22.15
CA GLN A 27 19.35 -3.37 22.01
C GLN A 27 19.68 -4.75 22.59
N ASN A 28 20.88 -4.93 23.14
CA ASN A 28 21.42 -6.24 23.60
C ASN A 28 21.30 -7.35 22.55
N THR A 29 21.32 -6.97 21.26
CA THR A 29 21.26 -7.88 20.12
C THR A 29 22.23 -7.44 19.04
N CYS A 30 22.83 -8.42 18.36
CA CYS A 30 23.65 -8.22 17.18
C CYS A 30 22.83 -8.32 15.88
N ILE A 31 21.60 -8.85 15.94
CA ILE A 31 20.77 -9.13 14.78
C ILE A 31 20.10 -7.84 14.30
N GLY A 32 20.10 -7.63 12.98
CA GLY A 32 19.31 -6.55 12.37
C GLY A 32 17.83 -6.79 12.53
N SER A 33 17.15 -5.88 13.25
CA SER A 33 15.69 -5.86 13.22
C SER A 33 15.24 -5.54 11.80
N LYS A 34 14.26 -6.30 11.29
CA LYS A 34 13.56 -5.92 10.06
C LYS A 34 12.88 -4.58 10.34
N ALA A 35 13.10 -3.60 9.47
CA ALA A 35 12.43 -2.32 9.59
C ALA A 35 10.91 -2.57 9.68
N PRO A 36 10.23 -2.14 10.76
CA PRO A 36 8.78 -2.19 10.79
C PRO A 36 8.31 -1.33 9.61
N GLY A 37 7.52 -1.92 8.72
CA GLY A 37 6.99 -1.19 7.58
C GLY A 37 6.19 0.05 8.01
N LYS A 38 5.81 0.89 7.05
CA LYS A 38 4.98 2.09 7.33
C LYS A 38 3.71 1.67 8.11
N PRO A 39 3.43 2.28 9.27
CA PRO A 39 2.20 2.03 10.01
C PRO A 39 0.99 2.27 9.10
N ARG A 40 0.08 1.30 9.05
CA ARG A 40 -1.16 1.42 8.28
C ARG A 40 -2.29 1.84 9.23
N GLY A 41 -2.85 3.03 8.99
CA GLY A 41 -4.03 3.53 9.71
C GLY A 41 -5.36 2.96 9.19
N THR A 42 -5.33 2.18 8.11
CA THR A 42 -6.51 1.56 7.49
C THR A 42 -6.25 0.08 7.20
N THR A 43 -7.31 -0.72 7.27
CA THR A 43 -7.27 -2.11 6.81
C THR A 43 -7.50 -2.19 5.31
N LYS A 44 -7.08 -3.29 4.68
CA LYS A 44 -7.31 -3.53 3.24
C LYS A 44 -8.81 -3.48 2.87
N ALA A 45 -9.69 -3.92 3.78
CA ALA A 45 -11.14 -3.84 3.58
C ALA A 45 -11.64 -2.39 3.60
N MET A 46 -11.14 -1.58 4.52
CA MET A 46 -11.44 -0.14 4.57
C MET A 46 -10.96 0.56 3.30
N ASP A 47 -9.76 0.24 2.82
CA ASP A 47 -9.22 0.82 1.58
C ASP A 47 -10.14 0.52 0.38
N ARG A 48 -10.65 -0.72 0.26
CA ARG A 48 -11.62 -1.07 -0.79
C ARG A 48 -12.92 -0.29 -0.67
N ASN A 49 -13.40 -0.07 0.55
CA ASN A 49 -14.63 0.68 0.78
C ASN A 49 -14.45 2.16 0.46
N ILE A 50 -13.29 2.76 0.81
CA ILE A 50 -12.95 4.14 0.44
C ILE A 50 -12.92 4.27 -1.08
N LEU A 51 -12.16 3.41 -1.76
CA LEU A 51 -12.03 3.46 -3.22
C LEU A 51 -13.39 3.27 -3.92
N ARG A 52 -14.24 2.38 -3.42
CA ARG A 52 -15.59 2.19 -3.96
C ARG A 52 -16.45 3.44 -3.75
N ALA A 53 -16.51 3.95 -2.52
CA ALA A 53 -17.34 5.11 -2.20
C ALA A 53 -16.94 6.36 -3.00
N SER A 54 -15.62 6.58 -3.19
CA SER A 54 -15.08 7.68 -4.00
C SER A 54 -15.33 7.52 -5.50
N ARG A 55 -15.46 6.27 -6.00
CA ARG A 55 -15.77 6.00 -7.42
C ARG A 55 -17.27 6.12 -7.71
N GLU A 56 -18.12 5.70 -6.78
CA GLU A 56 -19.58 5.82 -6.90
C GLU A 56 -20.03 7.27 -6.97
N ASP A 57 -19.45 8.12 -6.13
CA ASP A 57 -19.71 9.55 -6.14
C ASP A 57 -18.44 10.33 -5.76
N PRO A 58 -17.77 10.96 -6.74
CA PRO A 58 -16.57 11.77 -6.51
C PRO A 58 -16.79 13.01 -5.65
N ARG A 59 -18.04 13.45 -5.44
CA ARG A 59 -18.36 14.63 -4.62
C ARG A 59 -18.50 14.31 -3.13
N ARG A 60 -18.48 13.03 -2.76
CA ARG A 60 -18.57 12.62 -1.35
C ARG A 60 -17.43 13.17 -0.53
N THR A 61 -17.76 13.70 0.63
CA THR A 61 -16.79 14.21 1.60
C THR A 61 -16.12 13.08 2.37
N SER A 62 -14.96 13.37 2.98
CA SER A 62 -14.24 12.38 3.81
C SER A 62 -15.12 11.82 4.94
N THR A 63 -15.93 12.68 5.55
CA THR A 63 -16.87 12.31 6.62
C THR A 63 -17.92 11.33 6.13
N GLU A 64 -18.54 11.59 4.97
CA GLU A 64 -19.54 10.71 4.37
C GLU A 64 -18.93 9.36 3.98
N ILE A 65 -17.73 9.36 3.39
CA ILE A 65 -16.99 8.13 3.09
C ILE A 65 -16.71 7.35 4.37
N GLN A 66 -16.36 8.03 5.46
CA GLN A 66 -16.15 7.40 6.76
C GLN A 66 -17.44 6.80 7.36
N MET A 67 -18.60 7.43 7.18
CA MET A 67 -19.88 6.86 7.61
C MET A 67 -20.23 5.60 6.81
N VAL A 68 -19.96 5.62 5.50
CA VAL A 68 -20.13 4.46 4.60
C VAL A 68 -19.20 3.30 4.99
N LYS A 69 -18.00 3.56 5.54
CA LYS A 69 -17.11 2.51 6.11
C LYS A 69 -17.81 1.67 7.18
N SER A 70 -18.68 2.29 7.98
CA SER A 70 -19.38 1.64 9.11
C SER A 70 -20.60 0.83 8.65
N GLN A 71 -21.33 1.30 7.63
CA GLN A 71 -22.53 0.63 7.12
C GLN A 71 -22.22 -0.55 6.18
N LEU A 72 -21.11 -0.52 5.45
CA LEU A 72 -20.76 -1.59 4.50
C LEU A 72 -20.32 -2.90 5.15
N VAL A 73 -19.96 -2.88 6.43
CA VAL A 73 -19.75 -4.11 7.22
C VAL A 73 -21.08 -4.88 7.34
N LEU A 74 -22.22 -4.18 7.44
CA LEU A 74 -23.54 -4.80 7.55
C LEU A 74 -24.09 -5.28 6.19
N SER A 75 -23.76 -4.60 5.09
CA SER A 75 -24.15 -5.03 3.74
C SER A 75 -23.43 -6.30 3.27
N TRP A 76 -22.24 -6.61 3.79
CA TRP A 76 -21.54 -7.87 3.49
C TRP A 76 -22.00 -9.04 4.36
N LEU A 77 -22.50 -8.76 5.57
CA LEU A 77 -23.12 -9.76 6.44
C LEU A 77 -24.54 -10.13 5.96
N CYS A 78 -25.27 -9.17 5.39
CA CYS A 78 -26.55 -9.40 4.77
C CYS A 78 -26.37 -9.64 3.27
N GLY A 79 -26.10 -10.90 2.89
CA GLY A 79 -26.06 -11.36 1.51
C GLY A 79 -27.37 -11.13 0.78
N SER A 80 -27.61 -9.89 0.33
CA SER A 80 -28.67 -9.56 -0.60
C SER A 80 -28.15 -9.82 -2.01
N LYS A 81 -28.54 -10.96 -2.54
CA LYS A 81 -28.41 -11.39 -3.93
C LYS A 81 -28.85 -10.23 -4.84
N LYS A 82 -27.91 -9.58 -5.53
CA LYS A 82 -28.25 -8.63 -6.60
C LYS A 82 -28.26 -9.39 -7.92
N GLU A 83 -29.46 -9.40 -8.50
CA GLU A 83 -29.85 -10.01 -9.76
C GLU A 83 -28.93 -9.66 -10.93
N ASP A 84 -28.71 -10.69 -11.76
CA ASP A 84 -28.04 -10.62 -13.05
C ASP A 84 -28.73 -9.61 -13.97
N THR A 85 -28.05 -8.53 -14.32
CA THR A 85 -28.41 -7.71 -15.48
C THR A 85 -27.19 -7.42 -16.34
N LYS A 86 -27.14 -8.17 -17.46
CA LYS A 86 -26.47 -7.93 -18.75
C LYS A 86 -25.02 -7.42 -18.71
N LYS A 87 -24.11 -8.32 -19.12
CA LYS A 87 -22.84 -8.01 -19.79
C LYS A 87 -23.08 -6.98 -20.91
N GLN A 88 -22.45 -5.80 -20.81
CA GLN A 88 -22.22 -4.94 -21.96
C GLN A 88 -20.94 -5.41 -22.67
N ASP A 89 -21.12 -5.86 -23.90
CA ASP A 89 -20.06 -6.19 -24.86
C ASP A 89 -19.31 -4.91 -25.27
N TRP A 90 -17.97 -4.94 -25.22
CA TRP A 90 -17.07 -3.83 -25.59
C TRP A 90 -16.47 -4.02 -26.99
N SER A 91 -17.29 -4.36 -27.97
CA SER A 91 -16.86 -4.53 -29.35
C SER A 91 -17.53 -3.53 -30.28
N LEU A 92 -16.69 -2.83 -31.07
CA LEU A 92 -16.94 -1.83 -32.13
C LEU A 92 -17.05 -0.37 -31.64
N THR A 93 -16.35 0.63 -32.18
CA THR A 93 -15.48 0.76 -33.37
C THR A 93 -14.38 1.81 -33.12
N ARG A 94 -13.17 1.54 -33.64
CA ARG A 94 -12.04 2.46 -33.70
C ARG A 94 -11.85 2.88 -35.17
N THR A 95 -12.56 3.89 -35.63
CA THR A 95 -12.25 4.63 -36.86
C THR A 95 -12.91 6.00 -36.76
N ASP A 96 -12.10 7.04 -36.63
CA ASP A 96 -12.22 8.30 -37.38
C ASP A 96 -11.41 9.40 -36.69
N LYS A 97 -10.30 9.77 -37.33
CA LYS A 97 -9.81 11.16 -37.53
C LYS A 97 -8.34 11.13 -37.95
N GLN A 98 -8.12 11.03 -39.25
CA GLN A 98 -6.94 11.59 -39.88
C GLN A 98 -7.39 12.17 -41.22
N ASN A 99 -7.76 13.45 -41.21
CA ASN A 99 -7.88 14.28 -42.40
C ASN A 99 -7.79 15.74 -41.96
N HIS A 100 -6.55 16.22 -41.86
CA HIS A 100 -6.22 17.62 -42.09
C HIS A 100 -4.72 17.67 -42.32
N GLU A 101 -4.28 17.74 -43.59
CA GLU A 101 -3.38 18.79 -44.06
C GLU A 101 -3.17 18.72 -45.57
N LYS A 102 -3.03 19.91 -46.17
CA LYS A 102 -2.50 20.23 -47.51
C LYS A 102 -3.50 20.24 -48.67
N SER A 103 -4.07 21.43 -48.86
CA SER A 103 -4.12 22.05 -50.19
C SER A 103 -3.04 23.12 -50.28
#